data_AF-A0A6N0IQU9-F1
#
_entry.id   AF-A0A6N0IQU9-F1
#
_cell.length_a   1.000
_cell.length_b   1.000
_cell.length_c   1.000
_cell.angle_alpha   90.00
_cell.angle_beta   90.00
_cell.angle_gamma   90.00
#
_symmetry.space_group_name_H-M   'P 1'
#
loop_
_entity.id
_entity.type
_entity.pdbx_description
1 polymer ?
#
loop_
_entity_poly.entity_id
_entity_poly.type
_entity_poly.pdbx_seq_one_letter_code
_entity_poly.pdbx_strand_id
1 'polypeptide(L)' 'MVSLGRIQKKKGFDILIKSFTNLLNDFPESILVIAGPDEGEKKTFFDLIAKNKMQDNIFYY' A
#
# COMPACT_ATOMS: atom_id res chain seq x y z
N MET A 1 6.43 -13.25 -1.58
CA MET A 1 5.05 -13.40 -2.10
C MET A 1 4.64 -12.07 -2.73
N VAL A 2 3.95 -12.08 -3.88
CA VAL A 2 3.49 -10.85 -4.56
C VAL A 2 1.97 -10.80 -4.49
N SER A 3 1.41 -9.69 -4.02
CA SER A 3 -0.04 -9.46 -3.95
C SER A 3 -0.44 -8.25 -4.77
N LEU A 4 -1.55 -8.39 -5.53
CA LEU A 4 -2.08 -7.37 -6.42
C LEU A 4 -3.51 -7.00 -6.00
N GLY A 5 -3.76 -5.72 -5.75
CA GLY A 5 -5.09 -5.20 -5.41
C GLY A 5 -5.57 -4.11 -6.38
N ARG A 6 -6.88 -4.09 -6.67
CA ARG A 6 -7.57 -2.99 -7.39
C ARG A 6 -8.48 -2.26 -6.42
N ILE A 7 -8.37 -0.94 -6.32
CA ILE A 7 -8.96 -0.16 -5.22
C ILE A 7 -10.08 0.77 -5.70
N GLN A 8 -11.18 0.82 -4.94
CA GLN A 8 -12.27 1.80 -5.05
C GLN A 8 -12.38 2.63 -3.75
N LYS A 9 -12.90 3.85 -3.85
CA LYS A 9 -12.55 5.03 -3.03
C LYS A 9 -12.79 4.99 -1.50
N LYS A 10 -11.90 5.73 -0.83
CA LYS A 10 -11.93 6.46 0.46
C LYS A 10 -11.73 5.75 1.81
N LYS A 11 -12.00 4.44 1.97
CA LYS A 11 -11.78 3.75 3.27
C LYS A 11 -10.90 2.50 3.23
N GLY A 12 -10.55 2.02 2.03
CA GLY A 12 -9.79 0.77 1.87
C GLY A 12 -8.28 0.92 2.03
N PHE A 13 -7.70 2.06 1.62
CA PHE A 13 -6.25 2.25 1.58
C PHE A 13 -5.61 2.21 2.98
N ASP A 14 -6.20 2.88 3.97
CA ASP A 14 -5.67 2.88 5.34
C ASP A 14 -5.64 1.46 5.92
N ILE A 15 -6.69 0.68 5.66
CA ILE A 15 -6.79 -0.71 6.14
C ILE A 15 -5.78 -1.57 5.40
N LEU A 16 -5.71 -1.48 4.08
CA LEU A 16 -4.76 -2.23 3.27
C LEU A 16 -3.32 -1.95 3.71
N ILE A 17 -2.96 -0.68 3.86
CA ILE A 17 -1.63 -0.27 4.30
C ILE A 17 -1.33 -0.78 5.70
N LYS A 18 -2.24 -0.61 6.67
CA LYS A 18 -2.04 -1.13 8.04
C LYS A 18 -1.89 -2.65 8.06
N SER A 19 -2.75 -3.37 7.35
CA SER A 19 -2.66 -4.83 7.25
C SER A 19 -1.36 -5.27 6.60
N PHE A 20 -0.90 -4.56 5.57
CA PHE A 20 0.37 -4.86 4.91
C PHE A 20 1.58 -4.56 5.80
N THR A 21 1.56 -3.47 6.58
CA THR A 21 2.60 -3.20 7.60
C THR A 21 2.74 -4.36 8.57
N ASN A 22 1.63 -4.93 9.04
CA ASN A 22 1.67 -6.08 9.93
C ASN A 22 2.25 -7.32 9.23
N LEU A 23 1.89 -7.55 7.97
CA LEU A 23 2.41 -8.67 7.17
C LEU A 23 3.92 -8.59 6.98
N LEU A 24 4.49 -7.38 6.83
CA LEU A 24 5.93 -7.20 6.65
C LEU A 24 6.76 -7.62 7.88
N ASN A 25 6.17 -7.68 9.08
CA ASN A 25 6.86 -8.20 10.25
C ASN A 25 7.16 -9.69 10.13
N ASP A 26 6.25 -10.44 9.51
CA ASP A 26 6.37 -11.89 9.33
C ASP A 26 7.04 -12.24 7.98
N PHE A 27 6.84 -11.39 6.97
CA PHE A 27 7.31 -11.59 5.59
C PHE A 27 7.93 -10.31 5.01
N PRO A 28 9.15 -9.93 5.43
CA PRO A 28 9.77 -8.64 5.08
C PRO A 28 10.06 -8.45 3.59
N GLU A 29 10.15 -9.54 2.83
CA GLU A 29 10.36 -9.51 1.37
C GLU A 29 9.06 -9.41 0.56
N SER A 30 7.91 -9.23 1.23
CA SER A 30 6.64 -9.08 0.54
C SER A 30 6.58 -7.78 -0.24
N ILE A 31 5.94 -7.84 -1.42
CA ILE A 31 5.74 -6.68 -2.29
C ILE A 31 4.24 -6.50 -2.50
N LEU A 32 3.76 -5.29 -2.23
CA LEU A 32 2.41 -4.85 -2.52
C LEU A 32 2.40 -4.04 -3.81
N VAL A 33 1.59 -4.51 -4.75
CA VAL A 33 1.35 -3.83 -6.00
C VAL A 33 -0.05 -3.23 -6.02
N ILE A 34 -0.14 -1.94 -6.32
CA ILE A 34 -1.41 -1.22 -6.44
C ILE A 34 -1.52 -0.63 -7.84
N ALA A 35 -2.59 -0.98 -8.54
CA ALA A 35 -2.90 -0.44 -9.85
C ALA A 35 -4.25 0.31 -9.83
N GLY A 36 -4.30 1.49 -10.43
CA GLY A 36 -5.57 2.22 -10.60
C GLY A 36 -5.44 3.70 -10.88
N PRO A 37 -6.52 4.34 -11.36
CA PRO A 37 -6.53 5.78 -11.61
C PRO A 37 -6.30 6.56 -10.30
N ASP A 38 -5.56 7.66 -10.38
CA ASP A 38 -5.44 8.58 -9.26
C ASP A 38 -6.75 9.34 -9.08
N GLU A 39 -7.55 8.94 -8.09
CA GLU A 39 -8.79 9.61 -7.73
C GLU A 39 -8.61 10.72 -6.68
N GLY A 40 -7.37 11.17 -6.45
CA GLY A 40 -7.04 12.24 -5.49
C GLY A 40 -6.55 11.75 -4.12
N GLU A 41 -6.28 10.45 -3.97
CA GLU A 41 -5.81 9.83 -2.71
C GLU A 41 -4.29 9.53 -2.73
N LYS A 42 -3.59 9.76 -3.86
CA LYS A 42 -2.15 9.50 -3.98
C LYS A 42 -1.34 10.13 -2.87
N LYS A 43 -1.62 11.40 -2.53
CA LYS A 43 -0.84 12.12 -1.51
C LYS A 43 -0.97 11.45 -0.14
N THR A 44 -2.18 11.22 0.33
CA THR A 44 -2.45 10.55 1.61
C THR A 44 -1.82 9.16 1.66
N PHE A 45 -1.90 8.44 0.54
CA PHE A 45 -1.31 7.12 0.38
C PHE A 45 0.22 7.15 0.51
N PHE A 46 0.91 8.03 -0.21
CA PHE A 46 2.38 8.16 -0.10
C PHE A 46 2.81 8.68 1.28
N ASP A 47 2.04 9.58 1.91
CA ASP A 47 2.29 10.04 3.27
C ASP A 47 2.24 8.86 4.27
N LEU A 48 1.30 7.93 4.10
CA LEU A 48 1.19 6.71 4.91
C LEU A 48 2.33 5.73 4.67
N ILE A 49 2.75 5.53 3.42
CA ILE A 49 3.91 4.68 3.09
C ILE A 49 5.16 5.23 3.76
N ALA A 50 5.40 6.54 3.62
CA ALA A 50 6.56 7.20 4.19
C ALA A 50 6.59 7.12 5.72
N LYS A 51 5.44 7.35 6.37
CA LYS A 51 5.28 7.22 7.82
C LYS A 51 5.63 5.83 8.34
N ASN A 52 5.37 4.78 7.55
CA ASN A 52 5.59 3.39 7.94
C ASN A 52 6.88 2.77 7.34
N LYS A 53 7.70 3.55 6.61
CA LYS A 53 8.96 3.11 6.00
C LYS A 53 8.82 1.93 5.02
N MET A 54 7.76 1.91 4.20
CA MET A 54 7.46 0.81 3.27
C MET A 54 7.71 1.16 1.79
N GLN A 55 8.51 2.18 1.51
CA GLN A 55 8.75 2.69 0.16
C GLN A 55 9.32 1.61 -0.77
N ASP A 56 10.13 0.71 -0.23
CA ASP A 56 10.80 -0.35 -1.01
C ASP A 56 9.89 -1.56 -1.28
N ASN A 57 8.76 -1.66 -0.57
CA ASN A 57 7.85 -2.80 -0.65
C ASN A 57 6.57 -2.49 -1.42
N ILE A 58 6.34 -1.25 -1.86
CA ILE A 58 5.07 -0.81 -2.46
C ILE A 58 5.31 -0.17 -3.82
N PHE A 59 4.69 -0.75 -4.85
CA PHE A 59 4.71 -0.22 -6.22
C PHE A 59 3.31 0.22 -6.63
N TYR A 60 3.20 1.45 -7.13
CA TYR A 60 1.95 2.03 -7.62
C TYR A 60 2.07 2.36 -9.11
N TYR A 61 1.11 1.91 -9.93
CA TYR A 61 1.04 2.21 -11.37
C TYR A 61 -0.35 2.67 -11.81
#